data_AF-A0A9C9YUF1-F1
#
_entry.id   AF-A0A9C9YUF1-F1
#
_cell.length_a   1.000
_cell.length_b   1.000
_cell.length_c   1.000
_cell.angle_alpha   90.00
_cell.angle_beta   90.00
_cell.angle_gamma   90.00
#
_symmetry.space_group_name_H-M   'P 1'
#
loop_
_entity.id
_entity.type
_entity.pdbx_description
1 polymer ?
#
loop_
_entity_poly.entity_id
_entity_poly.type
_entity_poly.pdbx_seq_one_letter_code
_entity_poly.pdbx_strand_id
1 'polypeptide(L)'
;MAGIAVAGDGQKVVETMCAACHKQGVLQAPRLGNSVDWRPRLAKGEKTLLDHALHGFNAMPPKGGNPALSDQQVVDAARYMIGLVTPGGAAPARPAVAKASAKPNKRVAEVVRKPARKAPARKTRKHRRSANRFNRLLRPASKRNPPPTRDGIHDPSNDGTHVLQHPKEAFGVLPRANSGNRVDWVKALEKGAIDPRYDRLDPDKKPVVMNLNIVREVKGSMPDVVYPHKQHTEWLDCSNCHPAIFIPKKGANSISMAAILLGEKCGVCHGKVAFPVAECRKCHSKRKPRKARK
;
A
#
# COMPACT_ATOMS: atom_id res chain seq x y z
N MET A 1 -15.82 -42.96 -9.49
CA MET A 1 -15.03 -41.84 -10.04
C MET A 1 -15.82 -40.55 -9.86
N ALA A 2 -15.55 -39.75 -8.83
CA ALA A 2 -16.12 -38.41 -8.68
C ALA A 2 -15.00 -37.49 -8.15
N GLY A 3 -14.41 -36.73 -9.07
CA GLY A 3 -13.28 -35.85 -8.80
C GLY A 3 -13.70 -34.53 -8.17
N ILE A 4 -13.00 -34.16 -7.10
CA ILE A 4 -12.99 -32.83 -6.50
C ILE A 4 -11.77 -32.09 -7.06
N ALA A 5 -11.98 -31.07 -7.91
CA ALA A 5 -10.99 -30.03 -8.25
C ALA A 5 -11.62 -28.83 -9.00
N VAL A 6 -12.59 -28.13 -8.41
CA VAL A 6 -13.10 -26.84 -8.93
C VAL A 6 -12.24 -25.69 -8.38
N ALA A 7 -10.99 -25.61 -8.82
CA ALA A 7 -10.12 -24.46 -8.59
C ALA A 7 -9.74 -23.75 -9.90
N GLY A 8 -9.71 -24.48 -11.02
CA GLY A 8 -9.24 -23.98 -12.32
C GLY A 8 -10.15 -22.94 -12.99
N ASP A 9 -11.47 -23.09 -12.91
CA ASP A 9 -12.40 -22.23 -13.64
C ASP A 9 -12.65 -20.89 -12.94
N GLY A 10 -12.81 -20.91 -11.60
CA GLY A 10 -13.01 -19.68 -10.82
C GLY A 10 -11.79 -18.74 -10.88
N GLN A 11 -10.58 -19.29 -10.79
CA GLN A 11 -9.35 -18.52 -10.92
C GLN A 11 -9.25 -17.84 -12.30
N LYS A 12 -9.54 -18.55 -13.38
CA LYS A 12 -9.48 -18.01 -14.75
C LYS A 12 -10.46 -16.87 -14.97
N VAL A 13 -11.68 -16.98 -14.43
CA VAL A 13 -12.68 -15.90 -14.47
C VAL A 13 -12.19 -14.68 -13.69
N VAL A 14 -11.57 -14.91 -12.53
CA VAL A 14 -10.99 -13.82 -11.72
C VAL A 14 -9.86 -13.11 -12.45
N GLU A 15 -8.95 -13.84 -13.08
CA GLU A 15 -7.82 -13.25 -13.81
C GLU A 15 -8.25 -12.46 -15.04
N THR A 16 -9.24 -12.98 -15.78
CA THR A 16 -9.68 -12.38 -17.04
C THR A 16 -10.60 -11.18 -16.81
N MET A 17 -11.58 -11.29 -15.91
CA MET A 17 -12.64 -10.28 -15.76
C MET A 17 -12.58 -9.54 -14.42
N CYS A 18 -12.50 -10.26 -13.30
CA CYS A 18 -12.67 -9.64 -11.98
C CYS A 18 -11.44 -8.83 -11.53
N ALA A 19 -10.24 -9.21 -11.99
CA ALA A 19 -8.98 -8.60 -11.61
C ALA A 19 -8.87 -7.13 -12.05
N ALA A 20 -9.59 -6.72 -13.10
CA ALA A 20 -9.60 -5.34 -13.57
C ALA A 20 -9.92 -4.34 -12.44
N CYS A 21 -10.85 -4.71 -11.55
CA CYS A 21 -11.20 -3.90 -10.39
C CYS A 21 -10.60 -4.44 -9.08
N HIS A 22 -10.65 -5.76 -8.88
CA HIS A 22 -10.28 -6.38 -7.60
C HIS A 22 -8.77 -6.54 -7.41
N LYS A 23 -7.92 -6.37 -8.42
CA LYS A 23 -6.45 -6.46 -8.22
C LYS A 23 -5.90 -5.26 -7.46
N GLN A 24 -6.36 -4.06 -7.78
CA GLN A 24 -5.88 -2.80 -7.19
C GLN A 24 -6.93 -2.11 -6.31
N GLY A 25 -8.16 -2.62 -6.27
CA GLY A 25 -9.26 -2.05 -5.49
C GLY A 25 -9.86 -0.81 -6.14
N VAL A 26 -9.97 -0.84 -7.47
CA VAL A 26 -10.60 0.22 -8.26
C VAL A 26 -12.05 0.39 -7.80
N LEU A 27 -12.52 1.63 -7.68
CA LEU A 27 -13.85 1.97 -7.16
C LEU A 27 -14.14 1.36 -5.77
N GLN A 28 -13.12 1.23 -4.92
CA GLN A 28 -13.21 0.62 -3.58
C GLN A 28 -13.60 -0.88 -3.61
N ALA A 29 -13.32 -1.56 -4.73
CA ALA A 29 -13.41 -3.01 -4.80
C ALA A 29 -12.47 -3.66 -3.76
N PRO A 30 -12.88 -4.73 -3.06
CA PRO A 30 -12.00 -5.43 -2.14
C PRO A 30 -10.83 -6.08 -2.90
N ARG A 31 -9.60 -5.83 -2.46
CA ARG A 31 -8.41 -6.34 -3.16
C ARG A 31 -8.24 -7.84 -2.98
N LEU A 32 -7.91 -8.55 -4.05
CA LEU A 32 -7.59 -9.98 -4.01
C LEU A 32 -6.51 -10.27 -2.95
N GLY A 33 -6.76 -11.24 -2.08
CA GLY A 33 -5.81 -11.64 -1.02
C GLY A 33 -5.63 -10.62 0.12
N ASN A 34 -6.35 -9.49 0.12
CA ASN A 34 -6.20 -8.48 1.17
C ASN A 34 -7.18 -8.74 2.33
N SER A 35 -6.73 -9.42 3.38
CA SER A 35 -7.59 -9.76 4.53
C SER A 35 -8.23 -8.53 5.21
N VAL A 36 -7.62 -7.33 5.13
CA VAL A 36 -8.18 -6.10 5.72
C VAL A 36 -9.43 -5.65 4.96
N ASP A 37 -9.39 -5.67 3.63
CA ASP A 37 -10.52 -5.28 2.78
C ASP A 37 -11.68 -6.30 2.90
N TRP A 38 -11.34 -7.59 3.05
CA TRP A 38 -12.31 -8.68 3.08
C TRP A 38 -12.93 -8.96 4.45
N ARG A 39 -12.24 -8.68 5.56
CA ARG A 39 -12.76 -8.93 6.92
C ARG A 39 -14.18 -8.37 7.18
N PRO A 40 -14.49 -7.08 6.89
CA PRO A 40 -15.85 -6.56 7.10
C PRO A 40 -16.89 -7.14 6.13
N ARG A 41 -16.47 -7.74 5.02
CA ARG A 41 -17.34 -8.35 4.00
C ARG A 41 -17.68 -9.79 4.37
N LEU A 42 -16.67 -10.56 4.80
CA LEU A 42 -16.86 -11.91 5.32
C LEU A 42 -17.79 -11.93 6.53
N ALA A 43 -17.76 -10.87 7.36
CA ALA A 43 -18.72 -10.70 8.47
C ALA A 43 -20.19 -10.58 8.03
N LYS A 44 -20.47 -10.30 6.75
CA LYS A 44 -21.84 -10.30 6.19
C LYS A 44 -22.32 -11.69 5.77
N GLY A 45 -21.41 -12.68 5.74
CA GLY A 45 -21.68 -14.05 5.34
C GLY A 45 -21.51 -14.27 3.84
N GLU A 46 -21.07 -15.48 3.47
CA GLU A 46 -20.78 -15.87 2.10
C GLU A 46 -21.98 -15.70 1.18
N LYS A 47 -23.18 -16.10 1.63
CA LYS A 47 -24.42 -15.99 0.83
C LYS A 47 -24.67 -14.57 0.31
N THR A 48 -24.46 -13.56 1.15
CA THR A 48 -24.62 -12.15 0.77
C THR A 48 -23.57 -11.71 -0.24
N LEU A 49 -22.33 -12.20 -0.11
CA LEU A 49 -21.27 -11.89 -1.06
C LEU A 49 -21.52 -12.51 -2.44
N LEU A 50 -22.04 -13.75 -2.48
CA LEU A 50 -22.42 -14.41 -3.73
C LEU A 50 -23.61 -13.70 -4.39
N ASP A 51 -24.61 -13.30 -3.61
CA ASP A 51 -25.76 -12.54 -4.13
C ASP A 51 -25.33 -11.20 -4.75
N HIS A 52 -24.48 -10.44 -4.05
CA HIS A 52 -23.90 -9.21 -4.57
C HIS A 52 -23.03 -9.44 -5.82
N ALA A 53 -22.38 -10.60 -5.94
CA ALA A 53 -21.59 -10.92 -7.12
C ALA A 53 -22.46 -11.19 -8.36
N LEU A 54 -23.61 -11.83 -8.16
CA LEU A 54 -24.57 -12.14 -9.23
C LEU A 54 -25.36 -10.88 -9.65
N HIS A 55 -25.90 -10.15 -8.67
CA HIS A 55 -26.86 -9.07 -8.91
C HIS A 55 -26.24 -7.66 -8.89
N GLY A 56 -24.96 -7.55 -8.55
CA GLY A 56 -24.25 -6.27 -8.43
C GLY A 56 -24.48 -5.59 -7.08
N PHE A 57 -23.53 -4.75 -6.67
CA PHE A 57 -23.60 -4.02 -5.41
C PHE A 57 -22.71 -2.77 -5.45
N ASN A 58 -23.29 -1.60 -5.13
CA ASN A 58 -22.62 -0.31 -5.26
C ASN A 58 -22.01 -0.12 -6.67
N ALA A 59 -20.70 0.06 -6.75
CA ALA A 59 -19.97 0.23 -8.01
C ALA A 59 -19.65 -1.10 -8.72
N MET A 60 -19.96 -2.25 -8.11
CA MET A 60 -19.77 -3.56 -8.72
C MET A 60 -20.98 -3.91 -9.60
N PRO A 61 -20.79 -4.06 -10.93
CA PRO A 61 -21.87 -4.45 -11.83
C PRO A 61 -22.32 -5.91 -11.62
N PRO A 62 -23.56 -6.26 -12.01
CA PRO A 62 -24.03 -7.64 -12.01
C PRO A 62 -23.09 -8.56 -12.80
N LYS A 63 -22.84 -9.77 -12.28
CA LYS A 63 -21.91 -10.75 -12.87
C LYS A 63 -20.52 -10.20 -13.20
N GLY A 64 -20.04 -9.20 -12.44
CA GLY A 64 -18.77 -8.54 -12.71
C GLY A 64 -18.73 -7.78 -14.06
N GLY A 65 -19.90 -7.45 -14.62
CA GLY A 65 -20.02 -6.69 -15.86
C GLY A 65 -19.98 -7.53 -17.12
N ASN A 66 -19.93 -8.86 -17.00
CA ASN A 66 -19.97 -9.78 -18.13
C ASN A 66 -21.23 -10.65 -18.07
N PRO A 67 -22.30 -10.30 -18.82
CA PRO A 67 -23.54 -11.07 -18.82
C PRO A 67 -23.40 -12.47 -19.44
N ALA A 68 -22.31 -12.72 -20.18
CA ALA A 68 -22.05 -14.03 -20.78
C ALA A 68 -21.53 -15.08 -19.78
N LEU A 69 -21.15 -14.68 -18.56
CA LEU A 69 -20.78 -15.62 -17.51
C LEU A 69 -22.02 -16.34 -16.97
N SER A 70 -21.91 -17.65 -16.79
CA SER A 70 -22.92 -18.42 -16.05
C SER A 70 -22.90 -18.03 -14.57
N ASP A 71 -24.02 -18.20 -13.89
CA ASP A 71 -24.11 -17.89 -12.46
C ASP A 71 -23.11 -18.73 -11.66
N GLN A 72 -22.90 -19.97 -12.09
CA GLN A 72 -21.92 -20.88 -11.48
C GLN A 72 -20.48 -20.36 -11.64
N GLN A 73 -20.11 -19.84 -12.81
CA GLN A 73 -18.79 -19.24 -13.03
C GLN A 73 -18.56 -18.02 -12.12
N VAL A 74 -19.58 -17.20 -11.90
CA VAL A 74 -19.51 -16.05 -11.00
C VAL A 74 -19.39 -16.50 -9.53
N VAL A 75 -20.14 -17.54 -9.14
CA VAL A 75 -20.06 -18.12 -7.79
C VAL A 75 -18.69 -18.74 -7.52
N ASP A 76 -18.14 -19.50 -8.46
CA ASP A 76 -16.84 -20.14 -8.31
C ASP A 76 -15.70 -19.11 -8.29
N ALA A 77 -15.81 -18.05 -9.09
CA ALA A 77 -14.92 -16.89 -9.04
C ALA A 77 -14.99 -16.19 -7.67
N ALA A 78 -16.18 -15.91 -7.16
CA ALA A 78 -16.37 -15.25 -5.86
C ALA A 78 -15.83 -16.10 -4.70
N ARG A 79 -16.06 -17.42 -4.72
CA ARG A 79 -15.51 -18.36 -3.73
C ARG A 79 -14.00 -18.44 -3.80
N TYR A 80 -13.42 -18.46 -5.00
CA TYR A 80 -11.97 -18.40 -5.16
C TYR A 80 -11.40 -17.13 -4.50
N MET A 81 -12.00 -15.97 -4.74
CA MET A 81 -11.56 -14.70 -4.13
C MET A 81 -11.68 -14.68 -2.60
N ILE A 82 -12.74 -15.30 -2.06
CA ILE A 82 -12.92 -15.49 -0.61
C ILE A 82 -11.84 -16.45 -0.07
N GLY A 83 -11.56 -17.53 -0.79
CA GLY A 83 -10.55 -18.53 -0.44
C GLY A 83 -9.13 -17.95 -0.35
N LEU A 84 -8.81 -16.91 -1.11
CA LEU A 84 -7.52 -16.21 -1.03
C LEU A 84 -7.26 -15.51 0.31
N VAL A 85 -8.29 -15.28 1.13
CA VAL A 85 -8.19 -14.53 2.40
C VAL A 85 -8.58 -15.32 3.63
N THR A 86 -9.04 -16.56 3.47
CA THR A 86 -9.41 -17.47 4.57
C THR A 86 -8.39 -18.61 4.67
N PRO A 87 -7.68 -18.79 5.79
CA PRO A 87 -6.78 -19.92 5.97
C PRO A 87 -7.59 -21.21 6.20
N GLY A 88 -7.30 -22.24 5.40
CA GLY A 88 -7.91 -23.57 5.51
C GLY A 88 -9.22 -23.67 4.73
N GLY A 89 -9.16 -24.26 3.54
CA GLY A 89 -10.36 -24.67 2.79
C GLY A 89 -11.10 -25.76 3.56
N ALA A 90 -12.12 -25.36 4.31
CA ALA A 90 -13.13 -26.25 4.87
C ALA A 90 -14.43 -25.46 5.09
N ALA A 91 -15.45 -25.76 4.29
CA ALA A 91 -16.83 -25.71 4.79
C ALA A 91 -17.01 -26.88 5.80
N PRO A 92 -18.04 -26.93 6.68
CA PRO A 92 -19.23 -26.07 6.80
C PRO A 92 -19.63 -25.71 8.27
N ALA A 93 -20.64 -24.84 8.43
CA ALA A 93 -21.82 -25.07 9.30
C ALA A 93 -22.78 -23.85 9.26
N ARG A 94 -24.03 -24.08 8.84
CA ARG A 94 -25.22 -23.27 9.21
C ARG A 94 -25.45 -23.44 10.74
N PRO A 95 -26.01 -22.46 11.48
CA PRO A 95 -27.45 -22.17 11.34
C PRO A 95 -27.94 -20.75 11.67
N ALA A 96 -29.24 -20.60 11.43
CA ALA A 96 -30.22 -19.81 12.15
C ALA A 96 -30.27 -18.27 11.98
N VAL A 97 -31.18 -17.90 11.09
CA VAL A 97 -32.16 -16.79 11.17
C VAL A 97 -32.21 -16.05 12.52
N ALA A 98 -32.02 -14.73 12.48
CA ALA A 98 -32.74 -13.81 13.37
C ALA A 98 -32.86 -12.42 12.72
N LYS A 99 -34.11 -11.98 12.57
CA LYS A 99 -34.53 -10.65 12.14
C LYS A 99 -34.18 -9.62 13.21
N ALA A 100 -33.72 -8.44 12.84
CA ALA A 100 -34.02 -7.22 13.59
C ALA A 100 -33.85 -5.98 12.69
N SER A 101 -34.98 -5.34 12.44
CA SER A 101 -35.15 -4.07 11.74
C SER A 101 -34.51 -2.91 12.49
N ALA A 102 -33.92 -1.96 11.78
CA ALA A 102 -33.66 -0.63 12.34
C ALA A 102 -33.69 0.45 11.26
N LYS A 103 -34.70 1.31 11.33
CA LYS A 103 -34.75 2.69 10.84
C LYS A 103 -35.96 3.38 11.53
N PRO A 104 -36.07 4.71 11.53
CA PRO A 104 -35.08 5.72 11.92
C PRO A 104 -35.76 6.85 12.75
N ASN A 105 -35.01 7.78 13.35
CA ASN A 105 -35.52 9.14 13.57
C ASN A 105 -34.36 10.07 13.93
N LYS A 106 -34.04 11.05 13.07
CA LYS A 106 -34.63 12.40 12.92
C LYS A 106 -33.94 13.43 13.83
N ARG A 107 -33.26 14.34 13.13
CA ARG A 107 -33.05 15.76 13.43
C ARG A 107 -33.93 16.30 14.57
N VAL A 108 -33.30 17.10 15.43
CA VAL A 108 -33.75 18.48 15.61
C VAL A 108 -32.50 19.37 15.73
N ALA A 109 -32.47 20.42 14.91
CA ALA A 109 -31.57 21.55 15.05
C ALA A 109 -32.39 22.65 15.71
N GLU A 110 -31.84 23.35 16.71
CA GLU A 110 -32.31 24.69 17.04
C GLU A 110 -31.14 25.57 17.51
N VAL A 111 -31.12 26.74 16.92
CA VAL A 111 -30.14 27.84 17.04
C VAL A 111 -30.71 28.79 18.11
N VAL A 112 -29.94 29.45 18.98
CA VAL A 112 -29.49 30.85 18.91
C VAL A 112 -29.26 31.20 20.41
N ARG A 113 -28.13 31.74 20.87
CA ARG A 113 -27.93 33.19 21.06
C ARG A 113 -26.51 33.48 21.58
N LYS A 114 -25.86 34.47 20.96
CA LYS A 114 -24.74 35.24 21.53
C LYS A 114 -25.29 36.47 22.26
N PRO A 115 -24.48 37.08 23.14
CA PRO A 115 -24.12 38.47 22.91
C PRO A 115 -22.61 38.74 23.04
N ALA A 116 -22.23 39.99 22.78
CA ALA A 116 -20.96 40.44 22.23
C ALA A 116 -19.91 40.93 23.26
N ARG A 117 -18.64 40.67 22.90
CA ARG A 117 -17.36 41.40 23.06
C ARG A 117 -17.16 42.42 24.21
N LYS A 118 -15.96 42.30 24.82
CA LYS A 118 -14.99 43.40 25.02
C LYS A 118 -13.56 42.96 24.65
N ALA A 119 -12.81 43.84 24.01
CA ALA A 119 -11.34 43.84 23.84
C ALA A 119 -10.82 45.05 24.66
N PRO A 120 -9.52 45.21 25.03
CA PRO A 120 -8.34 44.85 24.23
C PRO A 120 -7.08 44.40 25.02
N ALA A 121 -6.05 43.91 24.31
CA ALA A 121 -4.64 44.25 24.57
C ALA A 121 -3.74 43.61 23.50
N ARG A 122 -3.02 44.46 22.78
CA ARG A 122 -2.07 44.15 21.71
C ARG A 122 -0.87 43.42 22.30
N LYS A 123 -0.75 42.10 22.08
CA LYS A 123 0.49 41.33 22.32
C LYS A 123 1.16 40.98 21.00
N THR A 124 2.43 41.34 20.93
CA THR A 124 3.40 41.19 19.84
C THR A 124 3.28 39.85 19.10
N ARG A 125 3.06 39.91 17.77
CA ARG A 125 3.10 38.76 16.88
C ARG A 125 4.53 38.22 16.82
N LYS A 126 4.86 37.19 17.61
CA LYS A 126 5.93 36.26 17.22
C LYS A 126 5.54 35.70 15.85
N HIS A 127 6.41 35.85 14.85
CA HIS A 127 6.25 35.28 13.52
C HIS A 127 6.04 33.76 13.64
N ARG A 128 4.77 33.34 13.70
CA ARG A 128 4.38 31.95 13.46
C ARG A 128 4.71 31.71 11.98
N ARG A 129 5.76 30.93 11.74
CA ARG A 129 6.08 30.32 10.44
C ARG A 129 4.77 30.02 9.72
N SER A 130 4.55 30.67 8.59
CA SER A 130 3.31 30.54 7.82
C SER A 130 3.19 29.12 7.30
N ALA A 131 2.59 28.24 8.11
CA ALA A 131 2.03 27.00 7.60
C ALA A 131 0.99 27.41 6.56
N ASN A 132 1.18 26.93 5.32
CA ASN A 132 0.28 27.20 4.19
C ASN A 132 -1.18 27.07 4.62
N ARG A 133 -2.00 28.06 4.24
CA ARG A 133 -3.41 28.19 4.67
C ARG A 133 -4.26 26.96 4.32
N PHE A 134 -3.84 26.19 3.30
CA PHE A 134 -4.42 24.92 2.86
C PHE A 134 -4.16 23.74 3.82
N ASN A 135 -3.07 23.78 4.60
CA ASN A 135 -2.60 22.68 5.43
C ASN A 135 -3.01 22.82 6.91
N ARG A 136 -3.99 23.69 7.22
CA ARG A 136 -4.34 24.11 8.59
C ARG A 136 -4.84 22.97 9.49
N LEU A 137 -5.46 21.95 8.88
CA LEU A 137 -5.96 20.76 9.57
C LEU A 137 -4.87 19.70 9.79
N LEU A 138 -3.81 19.73 8.97
CA LEU A 138 -2.66 18.85 9.12
C LEU A 138 -1.66 19.52 10.07
N ARG A 139 -1.83 19.23 11.36
CA ARG A 139 -0.83 19.59 12.36
C ARG A 139 0.48 18.86 12.01
N PRO A 140 1.61 19.57 11.86
CA PRO A 140 2.89 18.90 11.69
C PRO A 140 3.13 18.00 12.92
N ALA A 141 3.59 16.76 12.69
CA ALA A 141 3.88 15.81 13.75
C ALA A 141 4.77 16.48 14.82
N SER A 142 4.28 16.52 16.07
CA SER A 142 4.90 17.29 17.16
C SER A 142 6.26 16.73 17.58
N LYS A 143 6.45 15.41 17.40
CA LYS A 143 7.71 14.70 17.59
C LYS A 143 7.89 13.71 16.45
N ARG A 144 9.08 13.72 15.85
CA ARG A 144 9.50 12.75 14.85
C ARG A 144 9.73 11.39 15.52
N ASN A 145 9.32 10.31 14.86
CA ASN A 145 9.43 8.93 15.34
C ASN A 145 8.96 8.82 16.81
N PRO A 146 7.68 9.12 17.09
CA PRO A 146 7.13 8.95 18.43
C PRO A 146 7.24 7.48 18.90
N PRO A 147 7.20 7.23 20.21
CA PRO A 147 7.11 5.87 20.73
C PRO A 147 5.82 5.20 20.23
N PRO A 148 5.76 3.86 20.17
CA PRO A 148 4.59 3.12 19.67
C PRO A 148 3.28 3.54 20.35
N THR A 149 3.31 3.81 21.65
CA THR A 149 2.15 4.31 22.42
C THR A 149 1.61 5.67 21.97
N ARG A 150 2.33 6.42 21.13
CA ARG A 150 1.97 7.78 20.70
C ARG A 150 2.14 8.00 19.21
N ASP A 151 2.28 6.94 18.43
CA ASP A 151 2.49 7.03 16.98
C ASP A 151 1.19 7.11 16.17
N GLY A 152 0.05 6.83 16.81
CA GLY A 152 -1.26 6.81 16.16
C GLY A 152 -1.50 5.60 15.26
N ILE A 153 -0.62 4.60 15.34
CA ILE A 153 -0.69 3.32 14.63
C ILE A 153 -0.98 2.19 15.62
N HIS A 154 -0.31 2.18 16.77
CA HIS A 154 -0.49 1.16 17.80
C HIS A 154 -1.53 1.58 18.85
N ASP A 155 -2.24 0.58 19.40
CA ASP A 155 -3.20 0.79 20.48
C ASP A 155 -2.44 1.07 21.79
N PRO A 156 -2.55 2.29 22.36
CA PRO A 156 -1.83 2.65 23.58
C PRO A 156 -2.36 1.93 24.83
N SER A 157 -3.54 1.31 24.77
CA SER A 157 -4.12 0.56 25.88
C SER A 157 -3.67 -0.90 25.94
N ASN A 158 -3.00 -1.38 24.89
CA ASN A 158 -2.46 -2.74 24.84
C ASN A 158 -1.09 -2.78 25.51
N ASP A 159 -0.92 -3.66 26.50
CA ASP A 159 0.35 -3.91 27.20
C ASP A 159 1.49 -4.26 26.23
N GLY A 160 1.16 -4.98 25.15
CA GLY A 160 2.09 -5.32 24.08
C GLY A 160 2.68 -4.11 23.35
N THR A 161 2.03 -2.94 23.39
CA THR A 161 2.56 -1.71 22.78
C THR A 161 3.71 -1.13 23.59
N HIS A 162 3.73 -1.37 24.90
CA HIS A 162 4.77 -0.85 25.80
C HIS A 162 6.09 -1.62 25.72
N VAL A 163 6.06 -2.88 25.26
CA VAL A 163 7.28 -3.70 25.09
C VAL A 163 8.00 -3.44 23.77
N LEU A 164 7.36 -2.72 22.84
CA LEU A 164 7.95 -2.43 21.53
C LEU A 164 9.07 -1.39 21.66
N GLN A 165 10.21 -1.69 21.02
CA GLN A 165 11.35 -0.78 20.99
C GLN A 165 10.98 0.57 20.36
N HIS A 166 11.42 1.67 20.98
CA HIS A 166 11.20 3.00 20.42
C HIS A 166 11.99 3.20 19.13
N PRO A 167 11.38 3.71 18.05
CA PRO A 167 12.10 3.87 16.78
C PRO A 167 13.27 4.86 16.85
N LYS A 168 13.25 5.81 17.80
CA LYS A 168 14.40 6.71 18.02
C LYS A 168 15.63 6.00 18.56
N GLU A 169 15.42 5.02 19.42
CA GLU A 169 16.49 4.20 19.99
C GLU A 169 17.01 3.26 18.91
N ALA A 170 16.10 2.55 18.22
CA ALA A 170 16.44 1.64 17.12
C ALA A 170 17.27 2.33 16.02
N PHE A 171 16.89 3.55 15.61
CA PHE A 171 17.58 4.27 14.53
C PHE A 171 18.72 5.16 15.02
N GLY A 172 18.97 5.24 16.33
CA GLY A 172 19.95 6.16 16.91
C GLY A 172 21.38 5.88 16.44
N VAL A 173 21.72 4.61 16.25
CA VAL A 173 23.05 4.11 15.85
C VAL A 173 23.27 4.13 14.33
N LEU A 174 22.21 4.29 13.54
CA LEU A 174 22.29 4.17 12.09
C LEU A 174 22.71 5.49 11.42
N PRO A 175 23.38 5.42 10.25
CA PRO A 175 23.71 6.60 9.46
C PRO A 175 22.49 7.47 9.16
N ARG A 176 22.66 8.80 9.27
CA ARG A 176 21.55 9.75 9.09
C ARG A 176 21.40 10.17 7.63
N ALA A 177 20.14 10.29 7.20
CA ALA A 177 19.77 10.90 5.92
C ALA A 177 18.96 12.19 6.12
N ASN A 178 18.85 13.03 5.09
CA ASN A 178 18.01 14.24 5.17
C ASN A 178 16.53 13.99 4.84
N SER A 179 16.18 12.73 4.60
CA SER A 179 15.00 12.27 3.88
C SER A 179 14.23 11.18 4.62
N GLY A 180 12.93 11.05 4.39
CA GLY A 180 12.12 9.93 4.90
C GLY A 180 12.22 9.76 6.42
N ASN A 181 12.49 8.53 6.87
CA ASN A 181 12.71 8.19 8.28
C ASN A 181 14.06 8.70 8.84
N ARG A 182 14.84 9.45 8.03
CA ARG A 182 16.22 9.94 8.24
C ARG A 182 17.25 8.88 8.58
N VAL A 183 17.04 7.67 8.09
CA VAL A 183 18.08 6.64 8.06
C VAL A 183 18.59 6.55 6.62
N ASP A 184 19.90 6.55 6.46
CA ASP A 184 20.55 6.21 5.20
C ASP A 184 20.79 4.70 5.18
N TRP A 185 19.79 3.97 4.71
CA TRP A 185 19.78 2.51 4.69
C TRP A 185 20.89 1.91 3.83
N VAL A 186 21.27 2.59 2.74
CA VAL A 186 22.38 2.14 1.89
C VAL A 186 23.70 2.24 2.65
N LYS A 187 23.98 3.38 3.31
CA LYS A 187 25.18 3.50 4.15
C LYS A 187 25.17 2.56 5.35
N ALA A 188 23.99 2.25 5.88
CA ALA A 188 23.87 1.30 6.99
C ALA A 188 24.38 -0.08 6.57
N LEU A 189 24.03 -0.55 5.38
CA LEU A 189 24.57 -1.79 4.82
C LEU A 189 26.06 -1.74 4.57
N GLU A 190 26.52 -0.70 3.89
CA GLU A 190 27.92 -0.58 3.47
C GLU A 190 28.86 -0.57 4.68
N LYS A 191 28.35 -0.12 5.83
CA LYS A 191 29.06 -0.12 7.11
C LYS A 191 28.83 -1.38 7.97
N GLY A 192 28.03 -2.33 7.51
CA GLY A 192 27.65 -3.52 8.28
C GLY A 192 26.81 -3.22 9.53
N ALA A 193 26.16 -2.06 9.61
CA ALA A 193 25.31 -1.69 10.74
C ALA A 193 23.97 -2.45 10.75
N ILE A 194 23.65 -3.14 9.66
CA ILE A 194 22.49 -4.00 9.48
C ILE A 194 22.92 -5.21 8.64
N ASP A 195 22.34 -6.35 8.96
CA ASP A 195 22.62 -7.63 8.32
C ASP A 195 21.32 -8.23 7.77
N PRO A 196 21.09 -8.17 6.46
CA PRO A 196 19.90 -8.76 5.85
C PRO A 196 19.90 -10.29 6.00
N ARG A 197 18.80 -10.83 6.54
CA ARG A 197 18.68 -12.27 6.81
C ARG A 197 18.06 -13.02 5.64
N TYR A 198 18.91 -13.62 4.80
CA TYR A 198 18.49 -14.49 3.68
C TYR A 198 18.21 -15.93 4.12
N ASP A 199 18.79 -16.30 5.25
CA ASP A 199 18.83 -17.63 5.86
C ASP A 199 17.57 -18.00 6.66
N ARG A 200 16.60 -17.07 6.76
CA ARG A 200 15.43 -17.22 7.66
C ARG A 200 14.59 -18.47 7.39
N LEU A 201 14.51 -18.90 6.13
CA LEU A 201 13.72 -20.08 5.72
C LEU A 201 14.60 -21.27 5.35
N ASP A 202 15.86 -21.02 5.02
CA ASP A 202 16.82 -22.00 4.56
C ASP A 202 18.22 -21.53 5.00
N PRO A 203 18.84 -22.21 5.99
CA PRO A 203 20.14 -21.83 6.53
C PRO A 203 21.26 -21.74 5.48
N ASP A 204 21.15 -22.50 4.39
CA ASP A 204 22.18 -22.57 3.36
C ASP A 204 21.97 -21.55 2.24
N LYS A 205 20.86 -20.80 2.28
CA LYS A 205 20.53 -19.81 1.25
C LYS A 205 21.49 -18.63 1.30
N LYS A 206 22.25 -18.48 0.22
CA LYS A 206 23.19 -17.36 0.03
C LYS A 206 22.52 -16.17 -0.66
N PRO A 207 22.98 -14.94 -0.39
CA PRO A 207 22.50 -13.76 -1.08
C PRO A 207 22.91 -13.78 -2.55
N VAL A 208 21.94 -13.49 -3.42
CA VAL A 208 22.18 -13.27 -4.85
C VAL A 208 22.30 -11.77 -5.08
N VAL A 209 23.51 -11.23 -4.95
CA VAL A 209 23.77 -9.80 -5.18
C VAL A 209 24.17 -9.56 -6.62
N MET A 210 23.44 -8.68 -7.30
CA MET A 210 23.72 -8.30 -8.69
C MET A 210 24.26 -6.88 -8.76
N ASN A 211 25.54 -6.73 -9.11
CA ASN A 211 26.18 -5.42 -9.24
C ASN A 211 26.01 -4.84 -10.66
N LEU A 212 24.79 -4.39 -10.97
CA LEU A 212 24.44 -3.81 -12.27
C LEU A 212 23.62 -2.54 -12.13
N ASN A 213 23.98 -1.49 -12.87
CA ASN A 213 23.18 -0.29 -12.98
C ASN A 213 22.36 -0.28 -14.26
N ILE A 214 21.04 -0.18 -14.13
CA ILE A 214 20.15 0.10 -15.26
C ILE A 214 19.96 1.60 -15.35
N VAL A 215 20.26 2.16 -16.51
CA VAL A 215 20.06 3.58 -16.79
C VAL A 215 18.81 3.73 -17.63
N ARG A 216 17.88 4.57 -17.16
CA ARG A 216 16.70 4.98 -17.90
C ARG A 216 16.88 6.40 -18.38
N GLU A 217 16.96 6.54 -19.70
CA GLU A 217 16.99 7.85 -20.34
C GLU A 217 15.64 8.55 -20.19
N VAL A 218 15.68 9.82 -19.79
CA VAL A 218 14.47 10.62 -19.59
C VAL A 218 14.35 11.66 -20.70
N LYS A 219 13.15 11.83 -21.26
CA LYS A 219 12.88 12.91 -22.21
C LYS A 219 12.80 14.25 -21.44
N GLY A 220 13.56 15.26 -21.86
CA GLY A 220 13.54 16.61 -21.26
C GLY A 220 14.89 17.08 -20.70
N SER A 221 14.88 18.02 -19.75
CA SER A 221 16.07 18.65 -19.18
C SER A 221 16.64 17.95 -17.94
N MET A 222 15.82 17.12 -17.27
CA MET A 222 16.25 16.39 -16.07
C MET A 222 17.34 15.35 -16.41
N PRO A 223 18.28 15.05 -15.50
CA PRO A 223 19.25 13.97 -15.65
C PRO A 223 18.57 12.61 -15.89
N ASP A 224 19.32 11.63 -16.36
CA ASP A 224 18.83 10.26 -16.53
C ASP A 224 18.72 9.56 -15.18
N VAL A 225 17.79 8.59 -15.11
CA VAL A 225 17.51 7.86 -13.88
C VAL A 225 18.41 6.63 -13.81
N VAL A 226 19.03 6.40 -12.66
CA VAL A 226 19.84 5.20 -12.40
C VAL A 226 19.12 4.31 -11.40
N TYR A 227 18.97 3.05 -11.76
CA TYR A 227 18.52 1.99 -10.88
C TYR A 227 19.69 1.02 -10.61
N PRO A 228 20.24 1.00 -9.40
CA PRO A 228 21.33 0.09 -9.06
C PRO A 228 20.77 -1.21 -8.49
N HIS A 229 21.01 -2.35 -9.16
CA HIS A 229 20.58 -3.66 -8.65
C HIS A 229 21.26 -4.03 -7.33
N LYS A 230 22.52 -3.60 -7.11
CA LYS A 230 23.31 -4.00 -5.94
C LYS A 230 22.56 -3.75 -4.64
N GLN A 231 22.23 -2.49 -4.36
CA GLN A 231 21.56 -2.10 -3.12
C GLN A 231 20.14 -2.67 -2.98
N HIS A 232 19.49 -3.03 -4.10
CA HIS A 232 18.18 -3.66 -4.05
C HIS A 232 18.29 -5.16 -3.77
N THR A 233 19.23 -5.85 -4.43
CA THR A 233 19.45 -7.30 -4.31
C THR A 233 20.21 -7.69 -3.03
N GLU A 234 20.89 -6.74 -2.41
CA GLU A 234 21.39 -6.88 -1.04
C GLU A 234 20.25 -6.98 -0.02
N TRP A 235 19.00 -6.62 -0.32
CA TRP A 235 17.89 -6.71 0.65
C TRP A 235 16.77 -7.62 0.17
N LEU A 236 16.58 -7.65 -1.14
CA LEU A 236 15.40 -8.18 -1.78
C LEU A 236 15.80 -9.30 -2.72
N ASP A 237 15.04 -10.38 -2.65
CA ASP A 237 15.07 -11.44 -3.64
C ASP A 237 14.51 -10.97 -4.98
N CYS A 238 15.00 -11.53 -6.09
CA CYS A 238 14.56 -11.21 -7.46
C CYS A 238 13.03 -11.30 -7.64
N SER A 239 12.39 -12.24 -6.94
CA SER A 239 10.94 -12.47 -6.96
C SER A 239 10.13 -11.28 -6.43
N ASN A 240 10.71 -10.42 -5.60
CA ASN A 240 10.04 -9.20 -5.14
C ASN A 240 9.76 -8.20 -6.27
N CYS A 241 10.50 -8.31 -7.38
CA CYS A 241 10.43 -7.36 -8.49
C CYS A 241 9.95 -8.03 -9.78
N HIS A 242 10.42 -9.23 -10.07
CA HIS A 242 10.20 -9.92 -11.33
C HIS A 242 9.26 -11.13 -11.18
N PRO A 243 8.37 -11.37 -12.16
CA PRO A 243 8.07 -10.53 -13.31
C PRO A 243 6.98 -9.46 -13.03
N ALA A 244 6.42 -9.45 -11.81
CA ALA A 244 5.18 -8.75 -11.50
C ALA A 244 5.29 -7.22 -11.63
N ILE A 245 6.36 -6.61 -11.10
CA ILE A 245 6.56 -5.16 -11.14
C ILE A 245 7.32 -4.80 -12.41
N PHE A 246 8.39 -5.54 -12.69
CA PHE A 246 9.26 -5.35 -13.84
C PHE A 246 9.37 -6.64 -14.63
N ILE A 247 9.33 -6.53 -15.95
CA ILE A 247 9.64 -7.66 -16.84
C ILE A 247 11.15 -7.65 -17.07
N PRO A 248 11.88 -8.76 -16.88
CA PRO A 248 13.34 -8.82 -17.09
C PRO A 248 13.70 -8.85 -18.59
N LYS A 249 13.17 -7.89 -19.35
CA LYS A 249 13.37 -7.74 -20.79
C LYS A 249 13.58 -6.27 -21.12
N LYS A 250 14.65 -5.98 -21.87
CA LYS A 250 14.99 -4.61 -22.31
C LYS A 250 13.80 -4.01 -23.09
N GLY A 251 13.42 -2.80 -22.72
CA GLY A 251 12.33 -2.06 -23.36
C GLY A 251 10.91 -2.50 -22.99
N ALA A 252 10.73 -3.62 -22.26
CA ALA A 252 9.39 -4.11 -21.90
C ALA A 252 8.73 -3.32 -20.76
N ASN A 253 9.47 -2.47 -20.05
CA ASN A 253 8.98 -1.70 -18.91
C ASN A 253 8.73 -0.23 -19.27
N SER A 254 7.45 0.11 -19.44
CA SER A 254 6.99 1.49 -19.51
C SER A 254 6.88 2.08 -18.11
N ILE A 255 7.64 3.15 -17.83
CA ILE A 255 7.67 3.84 -16.55
C ILE A 255 7.44 5.33 -16.82
N SER A 256 6.51 5.93 -16.08
CA SER A 256 6.23 7.37 -16.12
C SER A 256 6.18 7.92 -14.69
N MET A 257 6.38 9.23 -14.53
CA MET A 257 6.23 9.86 -13.21
C MET A 257 4.80 9.72 -12.67
N ALA A 258 3.80 9.75 -13.55
CA ALA A 258 2.40 9.52 -13.16
C ALA A 258 2.21 8.11 -12.57
N ALA A 259 2.74 7.07 -13.22
CA ALA A 259 2.69 5.70 -12.72
C ALA A 259 3.41 5.57 -11.37
N ILE A 260 4.57 6.21 -11.20
CA ILE A 260 5.31 6.22 -9.93
C ILE A 260 4.49 6.87 -8.82
N LEU A 261 3.84 8.02 -9.08
CA LEU A 261 2.99 8.69 -8.09
C LEU A 261 1.73 7.89 -7.74
N LEU A 262 1.24 7.08 -8.67
CA LEU A 262 0.14 6.13 -8.44
C LEU A 262 0.57 4.86 -7.71
N GLY A 263 1.85 4.72 -7.37
CA GLY A 263 2.37 3.57 -6.63
C GLY A 263 2.74 2.37 -7.50
N GLU A 264 2.88 2.57 -8.81
CA GLU A 264 3.32 1.54 -9.75
C GLU A 264 4.83 1.63 -10.03
N LYS A 265 5.41 0.53 -10.53
CA LYS A 265 6.85 0.45 -10.88
C LYS A 265 7.72 0.85 -9.70
N CYS A 266 8.55 1.89 -9.82
CA CYS A 266 9.37 2.39 -8.72
C CYS A 266 8.52 2.89 -7.53
N GLY A 267 7.29 3.34 -7.77
CA GLY A 267 6.35 3.81 -6.75
C GLY A 267 5.83 2.73 -5.81
N VAL A 268 6.02 1.44 -6.15
CA VAL A 268 5.67 0.34 -5.24
C VAL A 268 6.47 0.45 -3.95
N CYS A 269 7.74 0.87 -4.05
CA CYS A 269 8.66 0.95 -2.93
C CYS A 269 8.97 2.41 -2.53
N HIS A 270 9.23 3.30 -3.49
CA HIS A 270 9.60 4.70 -3.19
C HIS A 270 8.41 5.48 -2.60
N GLY A 271 8.62 6.07 -1.42
CA GLY A 271 7.58 6.77 -0.65
C GLY A 271 6.86 5.92 0.39
N LYS A 272 7.04 4.60 0.38
CA LYS A 272 6.52 3.67 1.41
C LYS A 272 7.65 3.01 2.18
N VAL A 273 8.54 2.33 1.46
CA VAL A 273 9.65 1.54 1.99
C VAL A 273 10.97 2.29 1.80
N ALA A 274 11.15 2.91 0.64
CA ALA A 274 12.32 3.69 0.29
C ALA A 274 12.07 5.21 0.40
N PHE A 275 13.09 6.01 0.08
CA PHE A 275 13.03 7.47 0.18
C PHE A 275 11.85 8.09 -0.63
N PRO A 276 11.37 9.29 -0.24
CA PRO A 276 10.24 9.95 -0.89
C PRO A 276 10.48 10.27 -2.38
N VAL A 277 9.46 10.10 -3.21
CA VAL A 277 9.50 10.41 -4.66
C VAL A 277 9.80 11.88 -4.95
N ALA A 278 9.54 12.77 -4.00
CA ALA A 278 9.86 14.20 -4.11
C ALA A 278 11.38 14.48 -4.19
N GLU A 279 12.24 13.51 -3.88
CA GLU A 279 13.69 13.65 -3.95
C GLU A 279 14.23 13.36 -5.34
N CYS A 280 13.91 14.24 -6.28
CA CYS A 280 14.18 14.03 -7.71
C CYS A 280 15.63 13.61 -8.00
N ARG A 281 16.60 14.24 -7.33
CA ARG A 281 18.05 14.00 -7.58
C ARG A 281 18.54 12.61 -7.14
N LYS A 282 17.82 11.90 -6.28
CA LYS A 282 18.20 10.53 -5.91
C LYS A 282 17.93 9.54 -7.02
N CYS A 283 16.86 9.77 -7.79
CA CYS A 283 16.57 8.98 -8.99
C CYS A 283 17.37 9.52 -10.19
N HIS A 284 17.27 10.84 -10.44
CA HIS A 284 17.92 11.54 -11.55
C HIS A 284 19.38 11.85 -11.24
N SER A 285 20.19 10.81 -11.09
CA SER A 285 21.58 10.89 -10.63
C SER A 285 22.61 10.88 -11.76
N LYS A 286 22.27 10.38 -12.97
CA LYS A 286 23.20 10.36 -14.10
C LYS A 286 23.01 11.59 -14.98
N ARG A 287 24.02 12.46 -15.02
CA ARG A 287 24.02 13.63 -15.89
C ARG A 287 23.92 13.20 -17.35
N LYS A 288 23.15 13.94 -18.13
CA LYS A 288 23.05 13.72 -19.58
C LYS A 288 24.37 14.04 -20.27
N PRO A 289 24.72 13.31 -21.34
CA PRO A 289 25.86 13.68 -22.17
C PRO A 289 25.63 15.10 -22.70
N ARG A 290 26.65 15.95 -22.61
CA ARG A 290 26.60 17.30 -23.19
C ARG A 290 26.44 17.11 -24.69
N LYS A 291 25.34 17.58 -25.28
CA LYS A 291 25.25 17.68 -26.74
C LYS A 291 26.42 18.53 -27.20
N ALA A 292 27.24 18.01 -28.10
CA ALA A 292 28.27 18.81 -28.76
C ALA A 292 27.58 20.05 -29.33
N ARG A 293 28.10 21.24 -28.99
CA ARG A 293 27.68 22.47 -29.65
C ARG A 293 28.06 22.31 -31.12
N LYS A 294 27.06 22.12 -31.97
CA LYS A 294 27.20 22.35 -33.40
C LYS A 294 27.30 23.86 -33.63
#